data_AF-A0A3B3BL13-F1
#
_entry.id   AF-A0A3B3BL13-F1
#
_cell.length_a   1.000
_cell.length_b   1.000
_cell.length_c   1.000
_cell.angle_alpha   90.00
_cell.angle_beta   90.00
_cell.angle_gamma   90.00
#
_symmetry.space_group_name_H-M   'P 1'
#
loop_
_entity.id
_entity.type
_entity.pdbx_description
1 polymer ?
#
loop_
_entity_poly.entity_id
_entity_poly.type
_entity_poly.pdbx_seq_one_letter_code
_entity_poly.pdbx_strand_id
1 'polypeptide(L)'
;MAPVDRKTTNKNFTKNSKNWKKGKESSAGVKKNRKWISQHKVFEGSVKEGQGFALKRKQKVKYEYNKLLKKEKKRNPDSKMLYKEEYPEHLKHLYMAEEEKLKKEAWENRVNRTKHRMQGQETRDENEADEVVSEPTDSTPVAPEETADAGKESLPMSNRMKKKLQKKTSYQKTKEEFEKIKEKRKKKKEEYLKNKQQREEAIKRYKQKKMETFQILSKKTKKGQPNLNLQMDYLLQKIQGKQK
;
A
#
# COMPACT_ATOMS: atom_id res chain seq x y z
N MET A 1 -1.91 -28.77 -45.26
CA MET A 1 -0.82 -27.92 -45.79
C MET A 1 0.21 -27.72 -44.69
N ALA A 2 1.40 -28.32 -44.85
CA ALA A 2 2.54 -28.17 -43.95
C ALA A 2 3.54 -27.16 -44.55
N PRO A 3 4.19 -26.29 -43.76
CA PRO A 3 5.19 -25.37 -44.30
C PRO A 3 6.50 -26.09 -44.63
N VAL A 4 7.01 -25.78 -45.82
CA VAL A 4 8.19 -26.35 -46.48
C VAL A 4 9.48 -25.76 -45.89
N ASP A 5 10.39 -26.64 -45.45
CA ASP A 5 11.73 -26.28 -44.97
C ASP A 5 12.59 -25.68 -46.10
N ARG A 6 13.01 -24.42 -45.93
CA ARG A 6 13.98 -23.77 -46.82
C ARG A 6 15.40 -23.99 -46.29
N LYS A 7 16.16 -24.81 -47.01
CA LYS A 7 17.60 -25.04 -46.81
C LYS A 7 18.38 -23.74 -46.96
N THR A 8 19.14 -23.33 -45.95
CA THR A 8 20.13 -22.24 -46.05
C THR A 8 21.52 -22.82 -46.32
N THR A 9 22.13 -22.40 -47.42
CA THR A 9 23.47 -22.78 -47.86
C THR A 9 24.53 -22.06 -47.02
N ASN A 10 25.49 -22.82 -46.46
CA ASN A 10 26.64 -22.26 -45.75
C ASN A 10 27.66 -21.74 -46.77
N LYS A 11 27.81 -20.41 -46.85
CA LYS A 11 28.84 -19.76 -47.65
C LYS A 11 30.06 -19.54 -46.75
N ASN A 12 31.10 -20.33 -46.99
CA ASN A 12 32.40 -20.19 -46.34
C ASN A 12 32.95 -18.77 -46.56
N PHE A 13 33.27 -18.05 -45.48
CA PHE A 13 34.00 -16.80 -45.56
C PHE A 13 35.37 -16.93 -44.90
N THR A 14 36.37 -16.54 -45.68
CA THR A 14 37.80 -16.77 -45.54
C THR A 14 38.43 -15.93 -44.43
N LYS A 15 39.39 -16.53 -43.71
CA LYS A 15 40.28 -15.85 -42.76
C LYS A 15 41.05 -14.74 -43.47
N ASN A 16 40.90 -13.51 -43.03
CA ASN A 16 41.80 -12.41 -43.40
C ASN A 16 42.64 -12.03 -42.18
N SER A 17 43.91 -12.41 -42.22
CA SER A 17 44.94 -12.03 -41.26
C SER A 17 45.30 -10.56 -41.46
N LYS A 18 44.94 -9.71 -40.50
CA LYS A 18 45.52 -8.37 -40.37
C LYS A 18 46.08 -8.14 -38.98
N ASN A 19 47.38 -7.87 -38.98
CA ASN A 19 48.28 -7.54 -37.89
C ASN A 19 47.65 -6.63 -36.82
N TRP A 20 47.62 -7.09 -35.57
CA TRP A 20 47.54 -6.20 -34.42
C TRP A 20 48.93 -6.03 -33.81
N LYS A 21 49.43 -4.80 -33.93
CA LYS A 21 50.69 -4.34 -33.36
C LYS A 21 50.73 -4.58 -31.84
N LYS A 22 51.85 -5.12 -31.36
CA LYS A 22 52.21 -5.22 -29.94
C LYS A 22 52.16 -3.83 -29.29
N GLY A 23 51.35 -3.71 -28.24
CA GLY A 23 51.35 -2.60 -27.29
C GLY A 23 51.85 -3.08 -25.93
N LYS A 24 52.88 -2.37 -25.47
CA LYS A 24 53.67 -2.41 -24.22
C LYS A 24 53.15 -3.13 -22.97
N GLU A 25 54.14 -3.67 -22.27
CA GLU A 25 54.18 -4.29 -20.95
C GLU A 25 53.41 -3.53 -19.87
N SER A 26 52.63 -4.26 -19.06
CA SER A 26 52.12 -3.80 -17.77
C SER A 26 52.56 -4.78 -16.67
N SER A 27 53.49 -4.29 -15.85
CA SER A 27 53.76 -4.60 -14.43
C SER A 27 53.18 -5.88 -13.83
N ALA A 28 54.08 -6.67 -13.24
CA ALA A 28 53.83 -7.84 -12.41
C ALA A 28 52.62 -7.68 -11.46
N GLY A 29 51.56 -8.41 -11.76
CA GLY A 29 50.41 -8.62 -10.89
C GLY A 29 49.98 -10.08 -10.99
N VAL A 30 49.81 -10.73 -9.85
CA VAL A 30 49.44 -12.15 -9.68
C VAL A 30 48.41 -12.58 -10.71
N LYS A 31 48.79 -13.52 -11.59
CA LYS A 31 47.92 -14.12 -12.61
C LYS A 31 46.78 -14.85 -11.90
N LYS A 32 45.64 -14.19 -11.70
CA LYS A 32 44.42 -14.84 -11.23
C LYS A 32 44.02 -15.87 -12.29
N ASN A 33 44.10 -17.16 -11.94
CA ASN A 33 43.67 -18.25 -12.81
C ASN A 33 42.23 -18.01 -13.26
N ARG A 34 42.04 -17.75 -14.55
CA ARG A 34 40.72 -17.53 -15.15
C ARG A 34 39.94 -18.83 -15.00
N LYS A 35 38.84 -18.80 -14.24
CA LYS A 35 37.97 -19.97 -14.07
C LYS A 35 37.57 -20.49 -15.46
N TRP A 36 37.76 -21.79 -15.70
CA TRP A 36 37.43 -22.42 -16.97
C TRP A 36 35.91 -22.30 -17.18
N ILE A 37 35.48 -21.56 -18.21
CA ILE A 37 34.07 -21.42 -18.58
C ILE A 37 33.83 -22.38 -19.73
N SER A 38 32.94 -23.35 -19.53
CA SER A 38 32.55 -24.32 -20.55
C SER A 38 32.12 -23.60 -21.84
N GLN A 39 32.68 -24.03 -22.97
CA GLN A 39 32.44 -23.47 -24.31
C GLN A 39 30.95 -23.53 -24.71
N HIS A 40 30.17 -24.40 -24.08
CA HIS A 40 28.72 -24.57 -24.33
C HIS A 40 27.83 -23.73 -23.40
N LYS A 41 28.41 -22.95 -22.49
CA LYS A 41 27.64 -22.05 -21.61
C LYS A 41 27.33 -20.76 -22.35
N VAL A 42 26.57 -20.88 -23.43
CA VAL A 42 26.04 -19.76 -24.19
C VAL A 42 25.13 -18.99 -23.22
N PHE A 43 25.44 -17.71 -23.04
CA PHE A 43 24.64 -16.80 -22.24
C PHE A 43 23.19 -16.86 -22.75
N GLU A 44 22.26 -17.33 -21.91
CA GLU A 44 20.83 -17.39 -22.24
C GLU A 44 20.31 -15.95 -22.35
N GLY A 45 20.36 -15.40 -23.56
CA GLY A 45 19.72 -14.14 -23.91
C GLY A 45 20.58 -13.18 -24.73
N SER A 46 19.96 -12.16 -25.31
CA SER A 46 20.64 -11.06 -26.00
C SER A 46 20.87 -9.91 -25.01
N VAL A 47 22.14 -9.62 -24.70
CA VAL A 47 22.52 -8.42 -23.92
C VAL A 47 21.99 -7.15 -24.59
N LYS A 48 21.91 -7.15 -25.92
CA LYS A 48 21.45 -6.02 -26.74
C LYS A 48 19.94 -5.77 -26.63
N GLU A 49 19.16 -6.81 -26.36
CA GLU A 49 17.69 -6.74 -26.25
C GLU A 49 17.20 -6.71 -24.79
N GLY A 50 18.11 -6.74 -23.80
CA GLY A 50 17.77 -6.80 -22.38
C GLY A 50 17.08 -8.11 -21.96
N GLN A 51 17.06 -9.10 -22.86
CA GLN A 51 16.55 -10.44 -22.60
C GLN A 51 17.71 -11.27 -22.06
N GLY A 52 17.65 -11.62 -20.77
CA GLY A 52 18.70 -12.41 -20.12
C GLY A 52 18.28 -12.82 -18.72
N PHE A 53 19.26 -13.20 -17.89
CA PHE A 53 19.00 -13.68 -16.53
C PHE A 53 18.17 -12.72 -15.66
N ALA A 54 18.39 -11.40 -15.80
CA ALA A 54 17.64 -10.39 -15.05
C ALA A 54 16.15 -10.36 -15.45
N LEU A 55 15.86 -10.48 -16.75
CA LEU A 55 14.50 -10.58 -17.26
C LEU A 55 13.82 -11.88 -16.83
N LYS A 56 14.55 -13.00 -16.88
CA LYS A 56 14.05 -14.32 -16.43
C LYS A 56 13.73 -14.33 -14.94
N ARG A 57 14.57 -13.70 -14.10
CA ARG A 57 14.26 -13.47 -12.68
C ARG A 57 13.04 -12.57 -12.49
N LYS A 58 12.95 -11.45 -13.23
CA LYS A 58 11.79 -10.54 -13.17
C LYS A 58 10.50 -11.25 -13.55
N GLN A 59 10.52 -12.08 -14.58
CA GLN A 59 9.39 -12.89 -15.02
C GLN A 59 9.02 -13.95 -13.96
N LYS A 60 10.01 -14.60 -13.35
CA LYS A 60 9.78 -15.57 -12.26
C LYS A 60 9.11 -14.91 -11.05
N VAL A 61 9.62 -13.77 -10.59
CA VAL A 61 9.02 -13.00 -9.49
C VAL A 61 7.60 -12.56 -9.84
N LYS A 62 7.37 -12.06 -11.06
CA LYS A 62 6.03 -11.69 -11.54
C LYS A 62 5.07 -12.88 -11.54
N TYR A 63 5.55 -14.05 -11.97
CA TYR A 63 4.76 -15.28 -11.98
C TYR A 63 4.40 -15.73 -10.56
N GLU A 64 5.36 -15.73 -9.63
CA GLU A 64 5.13 -16.08 -8.23
C GLU A 64 4.13 -15.14 -7.55
N TYR A 65 4.24 -13.83 -7.81
CA TYR A 65 3.27 -12.84 -7.35
C TYR A 65 1.87 -13.11 -7.90
N ASN A 66 1.74 -13.30 -9.22
CA ASN A 66 0.46 -13.62 -9.83
C ASN A 66 -0.11 -14.96 -9.36
N LYS A 67 0.74 -15.93 -9.01
CA LYS A 67 0.36 -17.22 -8.42
C LYS A 67 -0.23 -17.02 -7.02
N LEU A 68 0.38 -16.15 -6.21
CA LEU A 68 -0.18 -15.76 -4.91
C LEU A 68 -1.53 -15.05 -5.07
N LEU A 69 -1.63 -14.08 -5.98
CA LEU A 69 -2.91 -13.41 -6.26
C LEU A 69 -4.00 -14.38 -6.73
N LYS A 70 -3.66 -15.36 -7.57
CA LYS A 70 -4.61 -16.40 -7.99
C LYS A 70 -5.05 -17.28 -6.81
N LYS A 71 -4.14 -17.62 -5.90
CA LYS A 71 -4.48 -18.37 -4.68
C LYS A 71 -5.38 -17.57 -3.75
N GLU A 72 -5.09 -16.29 -3.56
CA GLU A 72 -5.89 -15.38 -2.75
C GLU A 72 -7.30 -15.23 -3.32
N LYS A 73 -7.44 -14.97 -4.63
CA LYS A 73 -8.75 -14.91 -5.32
C LYS A 73 -9.53 -16.23 -5.31
N LYS A 74 -8.84 -17.37 -5.23
CA LYS A 74 -9.50 -18.68 -5.08
C LYS A 74 -9.95 -18.93 -3.64
N ARG A 75 -9.21 -18.43 -2.65
CA ARG A 75 -9.53 -18.54 -1.22
C ARG A 75 -10.69 -17.62 -0.84
N ASN A 76 -10.65 -16.39 -1.35
CA ASN A 76 -11.70 -15.41 -1.25
C ASN A 76 -12.24 -15.21 -2.67
N PRO A 77 -13.15 -16.08 -3.17
CA PRO A 77 -13.91 -15.71 -4.34
C PRO A 77 -14.60 -14.40 -3.97
N ASP A 78 -14.31 -13.32 -4.70
CA ASP A 78 -15.09 -12.09 -4.60
C ASP A 78 -16.52 -12.54 -4.89
N SER A 79 -17.32 -12.73 -3.85
CA SER A 79 -18.76 -12.88 -4.00
C SER A 79 -19.20 -11.55 -4.56
N LYS A 80 -19.21 -11.44 -5.89
CA LYS A 80 -20.09 -10.50 -6.58
C LYS A 80 -21.46 -10.87 -6.04
N MET A 81 -21.87 -10.18 -4.99
CA MET A 81 -23.19 -10.33 -4.40
C MET A 81 -24.15 -9.96 -5.53
N LEU A 82 -24.62 -11.00 -6.24
CA LEU A 82 -25.58 -10.91 -7.31
C LEU A 82 -26.88 -10.29 -6.80
N TYR A 83 -27.11 -10.43 -5.50
CA TYR A 83 -28.07 -9.70 -4.72
C TYR A 83 -27.35 -8.62 -3.89
N LYS A 84 -27.30 -7.39 -4.41
CA LYS A 84 -27.33 -6.23 -3.50
C LYS A 84 -28.79 -6.11 -3.08
N GLU A 85 -29.17 -6.96 -2.15
CA GLU A 85 -30.38 -6.79 -1.34
C GLU A 85 -30.21 -5.43 -0.68
N GLU A 86 -30.77 -4.39 -1.29
CA GLU A 86 -30.95 -3.11 -0.63
C GLU A 86 -32.05 -3.38 0.39
N TYR A 87 -31.63 -3.96 1.53
CA TYR A 87 -32.51 -4.31 2.63
C TYR A 87 -33.39 -3.10 2.94
N PRO A 88 -34.71 -3.29 3.15
CA PRO A 88 -35.59 -2.20 3.53
C PRO A 88 -34.97 -1.40 4.68
N GLU A 89 -34.88 -0.08 4.53
CA GLU A 89 -34.07 0.81 5.37
C GLU A 89 -34.32 0.61 6.88
N HIS A 90 -35.57 0.30 7.25
CA HIS A 90 -36.04 0.06 8.61
C HIS A 90 -35.45 -1.20 9.28
N LEU A 91 -35.02 -2.21 8.51
CA LEU A 91 -34.47 -3.47 9.05
C LEU A 91 -32.94 -3.45 9.13
N LYS A 92 -32.29 -2.44 8.54
CA LYS A 92 -30.84 -2.29 8.52
C LYS A 92 -30.23 -2.33 9.93
N HIS A 93 -30.91 -1.77 10.92
CA HIS A 93 -30.41 -1.75 12.30
C HIS A 93 -30.32 -3.15 12.93
N LEU A 94 -31.26 -4.04 12.60
CA LEU A 94 -31.30 -5.40 13.14
C LEU A 94 -30.12 -6.22 12.58
N TYR A 95 -29.86 -6.10 11.27
CA TYR A 95 -28.70 -6.72 10.63
C TYR A 95 -27.36 -6.14 11.11
N MET A 96 -27.27 -4.82 11.28
CA MET A 96 -26.06 -4.19 11.82
C MET A 96 -25.78 -4.65 13.26
N ALA A 97 -26.82 -4.82 14.08
CA ALA A 97 -26.69 -5.35 15.44
C ALA A 97 -26.22 -6.82 15.45
N GLU A 98 -26.73 -7.65 14.56
CA GLU A 98 -26.30 -9.04 14.39
C GLU A 98 -24.83 -9.12 13.94
N GLU A 99 -24.43 -8.30 12.96
CA GLU A 99 -23.04 -8.20 12.53
C GLU A 99 -22.09 -7.78 13.65
N GLU A 100 -22.49 -6.82 14.48
CA GLU A 100 -21.69 -6.36 15.62
C GLU A 100 -21.55 -7.45 16.67
N LYS A 101 -22.61 -8.20 16.96
CA LYS A 101 -22.57 -9.35 17.88
C LYS A 101 -21.60 -10.41 17.37
N LEU A 102 -21.67 -10.78 16.09
CA LEU A 102 -20.77 -11.75 15.47
C LEU A 102 -19.30 -11.29 15.48
N LYS A 103 -19.04 -10.00 15.24
CA LYS A 103 -17.69 -9.43 15.32
C LYS A 103 -17.14 -9.46 16.75
N LYS A 104 -17.96 -9.13 17.75
CA LYS A 104 -17.59 -9.22 19.17
C LYS A 104 -17.27 -10.66 19.57
N GLU A 105 -18.13 -11.60 19.20
CA GLU A 105 -17.93 -13.03 19.47
C GLU A 105 -16.65 -13.56 18.80
N ALA A 106 -16.40 -13.23 17.52
CA ALA A 106 -15.18 -13.63 16.84
C ALA A 106 -13.91 -13.02 17.50
N TRP A 107 -14.02 -11.79 18.00
CA TRP A 107 -12.93 -11.14 18.73
C TRP A 107 -12.69 -11.82 20.08
N GLU A 108 -13.74 -12.12 20.84
CA GLU A 108 -13.67 -12.86 22.09
C GLU A 108 -13.10 -14.27 21.88
N ASN A 109 -13.56 -15.01 20.87
CA ASN A 109 -13.02 -16.32 20.50
C ASN A 109 -11.53 -16.25 20.15
N ARG A 110 -11.09 -15.18 19.47
CA ARG A 110 -9.68 -14.95 19.18
C ARG A 110 -8.87 -14.68 20.45
N VAL A 111 -9.38 -13.84 21.34
CA VAL A 111 -8.76 -13.54 22.64
C VAL A 111 -8.68 -14.81 23.49
N ASN A 112 -9.76 -15.58 23.60
CA ASN A 112 -9.84 -16.84 24.34
C ASN A 112 -8.88 -17.87 23.77
N ARG A 113 -8.79 -18.02 22.45
CA ARG A 113 -7.78 -18.90 21.81
C ARG A 113 -6.35 -18.47 22.11
N THR A 114 -6.13 -17.18 22.33
CA THR A 114 -4.81 -16.64 22.67
C THR A 114 -4.51 -16.87 24.15
N LYS A 115 -5.48 -16.66 25.05
CA LYS A 115 -5.40 -16.99 26.48
C LYS A 115 -5.12 -18.47 26.71
N HIS A 116 -5.86 -19.37 26.07
CA HIS A 116 -5.61 -20.82 26.16
C HIS A 116 -4.22 -21.24 25.67
N ARG A 117 -3.61 -20.50 24.73
CA ARG A 117 -2.22 -20.76 24.28
C ARG A 117 -1.18 -20.32 25.30
N MET A 118 -1.47 -19.30 26.11
CA MET A 118 -0.58 -18.81 27.16
C MET A 118 -0.71 -19.67 28.42
N GLN A 119 -1.92 -20.09 28.76
CA GLN A 119 -2.18 -20.94 29.92
C GLN A 119 -1.53 -22.34 29.79
N GLY A 120 -1.41 -22.87 28.57
CA GLY A 120 -0.67 -24.11 28.31
C GLY A 120 0.86 -23.99 28.38
N GLN A 121 1.41 -22.78 28.56
CA GLN A 121 2.82 -22.60 28.90
C GLN A 121 3.06 -22.53 30.42
N GLU A 122 2.08 -22.07 31.21
CA GLU A 122 2.19 -22.02 32.67
C GLU A 122 2.08 -23.41 33.31
N THR A 123 1.20 -24.28 32.81
CA THR A 123 0.99 -25.62 33.40
C THR A 123 2.10 -26.65 33.09
N ARG A 124 3.22 -26.24 32.46
CA ARG A 124 4.37 -27.13 32.25
C ARG A 124 5.49 -26.91 33.28
N ASP A 125 5.44 -25.82 34.03
CA ASP A 125 6.48 -25.42 34.98
C ASP A 125 6.03 -25.50 36.46
N GLU A 126 4.89 -26.15 36.76
CA GLU A 126 4.39 -26.29 38.15
C GLU A 126 4.64 -27.69 38.77
N ASN A 127 5.67 -28.40 38.34
CA ASN A 127 6.17 -29.59 39.05
C ASN A 127 7.68 -29.50 39.31
N GLU A 128 8.19 -28.37 39.81
CA GLU A 128 9.43 -28.38 40.59
C GLU A 128 9.57 -27.11 41.45
N ALA A 129 9.27 -27.28 42.74
CA ALA A 129 9.86 -26.66 43.92
C ALA A 129 10.11 -25.13 44.02
N ASP A 130 9.62 -24.61 45.15
CA ASP A 130 10.17 -23.55 46.02
C ASP A 130 9.81 -22.08 45.77
N GLU A 131 8.74 -21.67 46.48
CA GLU A 131 8.76 -20.65 47.54
C GLU A 131 9.77 -19.49 47.40
N VAL A 132 9.34 -18.35 46.84
CA VAL A 132 9.73 -17.04 47.40
C VAL A 132 8.64 -15.99 47.16
N VAL A 133 8.00 -15.59 48.26
CA VAL A 133 7.13 -14.44 48.40
C VAL A 133 7.88 -13.15 48.08
N SER A 134 7.32 -12.28 47.23
CA SER A 134 7.60 -10.83 47.28
C SER A 134 6.47 -10.02 46.66
N GLU A 135 5.89 -9.15 47.48
CA GLU A 135 4.79 -8.23 47.20
C GLU A 135 5.08 -7.20 46.09
N PRO A 136 4.04 -6.64 45.45
CA PRO A 136 4.17 -5.50 44.56
C PRO A 136 4.23 -4.20 45.37
N THR A 137 5.35 -3.47 45.29
CA THR A 137 5.41 -2.09 45.78
C THR A 137 4.98 -1.10 44.69
N ASP A 138 4.00 -0.31 45.10
CA ASP A 138 3.42 0.87 44.47
C ASP A 138 4.50 1.87 44.04
N SER A 139 4.49 2.27 42.77
CA SER A 139 5.35 3.33 42.24
C SER A 139 4.54 4.58 41.99
N THR A 140 4.50 5.41 43.02
CA THR A 140 4.20 6.84 43.00
C THR A 140 4.91 7.56 41.84
N PRO A 141 4.23 8.41 41.05
CA PRO A 141 4.87 9.21 40.02
C PRO A 141 5.51 10.46 40.63
N VAL A 142 6.85 10.48 40.74
CA VAL A 142 7.60 11.70 41.06
C VAL A 142 7.95 12.40 39.75
N ALA A 143 7.38 13.60 39.59
CA ALA A 143 7.77 14.59 38.61
C ALA A 143 9.24 15.00 38.78
N PRO A 144 9.99 15.24 37.70
CA PRO A 144 11.21 16.04 37.77
C PRO A 144 10.84 17.51 37.57
N GLU A 145 10.82 18.26 38.67
CA GLU A 145 10.95 19.71 38.64
C GLU A 145 12.33 20.11 38.09
N GLU A 146 12.28 21.04 37.14
CA GLU A 146 13.12 22.23 37.01
C GLU A 146 14.53 22.14 37.61
N THR A 147 15.48 21.76 36.76
CA THR A 147 16.89 22.05 37.04
C THR A 147 17.19 23.49 36.65
N ALA A 148 17.55 24.23 37.69
CA ALA A 148 17.97 25.60 37.74
C ALA A 148 18.94 26.01 36.60
N ASP A 149 18.66 27.21 36.14
CA ASP A 149 19.54 28.16 35.48
C ASP A 149 20.95 28.14 36.09
N ALA A 150 21.89 27.48 35.41
CA ALA A 150 23.31 27.66 35.62
C ALA A 150 23.88 28.19 34.31
N GLY A 151 23.96 29.52 34.23
CA GLY A 151 24.70 30.26 33.23
C GLY A 151 26.10 29.70 33.08
N LYS A 152 26.27 28.80 32.11
CA LYS A 152 27.59 28.47 31.59
C LYS A 152 27.93 29.59 30.64
N GLU A 153 28.76 30.51 31.09
CA GLU A 153 29.63 31.29 30.22
C GLU A 153 30.43 30.31 29.35
N SER A 154 29.82 29.86 28.25
CA SER A 154 30.45 28.92 27.36
C SER A 154 31.40 29.73 26.49
N LEU A 155 32.70 29.50 26.68
CA LEU A 155 33.74 29.86 25.73
C LEU A 155 33.21 29.72 24.29
N PRO A 156 33.49 30.66 23.36
CA PRO A 156 32.92 30.64 22.03
C PRO A 156 33.30 29.33 21.34
N MET A 157 32.35 28.38 21.39
CA MET A 157 32.48 27.07 20.78
C MET A 157 32.86 27.27 19.32
N SER A 158 34.04 26.81 18.93
CA SER A 158 34.53 27.00 17.57
C SER A 158 33.48 26.54 16.56
N ASN A 159 33.37 27.26 15.44
CA ASN A 159 32.38 26.98 14.39
C ASN A 159 32.39 25.51 13.94
N ARG A 160 33.52 24.81 14.10
CA ARG A 160 33.68 23.39 13.80
C ARG A 160 32.94 22.47 14.77
N MET A 161 32.89 22.79 16.06
CA MET A 161 32.22 21.97 17.08
C MET A 161 30.70 22.17 17.04
N LYS A 162 30.22 23.41 16.84
CA LYS A 162 28.79 23.67 16.59
C LYS A 162 28.27 22.88 15.38
N LYS A 163 29.03 22.84 14.28
CA LYS A 163 28.68 22.08 13.06
C LYS A 163 28.70 20.56 13.25
N LYS A 164 29.38 20.02 14.26
CA LYS A 164 29.32 18.58 14.60
C LYS A 164 28.13 18.26 15.50
N LEU A 165 27.83 19.13 16.47
CA LEU A 165 26.72 18.92 17.41
C LEU A 165 25.34 19.10 16.72
N GLN A 166 25.26 19.95 15.70
CA GLN A 166 24.04 20.10 14.91
C GLN A 166 23.80 18.99 13.88
N LYS A 167 24.75 18.07 13.67
CA LYS A 167 24.55 16.93 12.77
C LYS A 167 23.75 15.86 13.49
N LYS A 168 22.51 15.66 13.03
CA LYS A 168 21.66 14.56 13.50
C LYS A 168 22.34 13.21 13.24
N THR A 169 22.23 12.32 14.23
CA THR A 169 22.72 10.94 14.11
C THR A 169 21.90 10.18 13.07
N SER A 170 22.44 9.10 12.52
CA SER A 170 21.73 8.25 11.55
C SER A 170 20.36 7.79 12.09
N TYR A 171 20.34 7.34 13.35
CA TYR A 171 19.11 6.90 14.03
C TYR A 171 18.08 8.02 14.22
N GLN A 172 18.52 9.24 14.57
CA GLN A 172 17.62 10.38 14.67
C GLN A 172 16.98 10.71 13.31
N LYS A 173 17.75 10.61 12.21
CA LYS A 173 17.23 10.81 10.86
C LYS A 173 16.17 9.77 10.49
N THR A 174 16.42 8.48 10.77
CA THR A 174 15.45 7.43 10.45
C THR A 174 14.17 7.54 11.27
N LYS A 175 14.25 7.96 12.55
CA LYS A 175 13.09 8.24 13.39
C LYS A 175 12.24 9.39 12.82
N GLU A 176 12.87 10.50 12.45
CA GLU A 176 12.17 11.64 11.82
C GLU A 176 11.53 11.28 10.47
N GLU A 177 12.21 10.48 9.65
CA GLU A 177 11.65 10.01 8.38
C GLU A 177 10.43 9.11 8.60
N PHE A 178 10.47 8.23 9.60
CA PHE A 178 9.32 7.40 9.96
C PHE A 178 8.12 8.24 10.39
N GLU A 179 8.33 9.24 11.24
CA GLU A 179 7.28 10.17 11.67
C GLU A 179 6.70 10.96 10.47
N LYS A 180 7.56 11.49 9.59
CA LYS A 180 7.12 12.15 8.35
C LYS A 180 6.31 11.23 7.45
N ILE A 181 6.69 9.96 7.32
CA ILE A 181 5.92 8.97 6.54
C ILE A 181 4.55 8.71 7.18
N LYS A 182 4.50 8.61 8.52
CA LYS A 182 3.26 8.41 9.28
C LYS A 182 2.32 9.61 9.09
N GLU A 183 2.83 10.83 9.19
CA GLU A 183 2.06 12.06 8.96
C GLU A 183 1.57 12.18 7.52
N LYS A 184 2.43 11.92 6.52
CA LYS A 184 2.01 11.91 5.10
C LYS A 184 0.89 10.91 4.86
N ARG A 185 0.93 9.73 5.49
CA ARG A 185 -0.16 8.74 5.42
C ARG A 185 -1.44 9.24 6.07
N LYS A 186 -1.36 9.92 7.23
CA LYS A 186 -2.53 10.55 7.88
C LYS A 186 -3.15 11.64 7.00
N LYS A 187 -2.33 12.58 6.52
CA LYS A 187 -2.77 13.66 5.62
C LYS A 187 -3.46 13.11 4.36
N LYS A 188 -2.87 12.10 3.71
CA LYS A 188 -3.50 11.43 2.55
C LYS A 188 -4.84 10.78 2.88
N LYS A 189 -4.99 10.17 4.07
CA LYS A 189 -6.25 9.58 4.52
C LYS A 189 -7.32 10.64 4.78
N GLU A 190 -6.94 11.72 5.45
CA GLU A 190 -7.83 12.86 5.73
C GLU A 190 -8.30 13.54 4.44
N GLU A 191 -7.38 13.80 3.52
CA GLU A 191 -7.69 14.36 2.20
C GLU A 191 -8.62 13.44 1.40
N TYR A 192 -8.34 12.13 1.41
CA TYR A 192 -9.21 11.15 0.77
C TYR A 192 -10.63 11.16 1.37
N LEU A 193 -10.75 11.26 2.69
CA LEU A 193 -12.04 11.29 3.36
C LEU A 193 -12.84 12.56 3.00
N LYS A 194 -12.18 13.72 2.98
CA LYS A 194 -12.77 14.99 2.53
C LYS A 194 -13.23 14.92 1.08
N ASN A 195 -12.37 14.43 0.18
CA ASN A 195 -12.71 14.26 -1.24
C ASN A 195 -13.87 13.27 -1.44
N LYS A 196 -13.95 12.21 -0.62
CA LYS A 196 -15.06 11.27 -0.64
C LYS A 196 -16.37 11.94 -0.20
N GLN A 197 -16.35 12.70 0.89
CA GLN A 197 -17.52 13.46 1.37
C GLN A 197 -18.01 14.45 0.32
N GLN A 198 -17.11 15.24 -0.28
CA GLN A 198 -17.47 16.18 -1.35
C GLN A 198 -18.13 15.48 -2.55
N ARG A 199 -17.62 14.31 -2.96
CA ARG A 199 -18.21 13.51 -4.04
C ARG A 199 -19.60 13.01 -3.67
N GLU A 200 -19.76 12.48 -2.46
CA GLU A 200 -21.05 11.99 -1.97
C GLU A 200 -22.08 13.12 -1.85
N GLU A 201 -21.68 14.27 -1.33
CA GLU A 201 -22.52 15.47 -1.25
C GLU A 201 -22.91 15.98 -2.65
N ALA A 202 -21.97 16.05 -3.59
CA ALA A 202 -22.27 16.44 -4.97
C ALA A 202 -23.27 15.47 -5.63
N ILE A 203 -23.10 14.17 -5.43
CA ILE A 203 -24.03 13.15 -5.93
C ILE A 203 -25.41 13.31 -5.28
N LYS A 204 -25.47 13.52 -3.95
CA LYS A 204 -26.73 13.74 -3.24
C LYS A 204 -27.45 14.98 -3.76
N ARG A 205 -26.74 16.10 -3.93
CA ARG A 205 -27.29 17.35 -4.49
C ARG A 205 -27.81 17.14 -5.91
N TYR A 206 -27.07 16.42 -6.75
CA TYR A 206 -27.52 16.08 -8.10
C TYR A 206 -28.80 15.24 -8.07
N LYS A 207 -28.85 14.20 -7.24
CA LYS A 207 -30.04 13.34 -7.09
C LYS A 207 -31.25 14.12 -6.57
N GLN A 208 -31.06 14.96 -5.55
CA GLN A 208 -32.11 15.84 -5.01
C GLN A 208 -32.67 16.75 -6.09
N LYS A 209 -31.80 17.49 -6.79
CA LYS A 209 -32.20 18.37 -7.89
C LYS A 209 -32.92 17.59 -9.00
N LYS A 210 -32.44 16.39 -9.34
CA LYS A 210 -33.09 15.52 -10.33
C LYS A 210 -34.50 15.09 -9.87
N MET A 211 -34.67 14.75 -8.59
CA MET A 211 -35.97 14.37 -8.04
C MET A 211 -36.94 15.55 -7.97
N GLU A 212 -36.48 16.72 -7.50
CA GLU A 212 -37.29 17.94 -7.44
C GLU A 212 -37.76 18.37 -8.84
N THR A 213 -36.85 18.40 -9.81
CA THR A 213 -37.19 18.72 -11.20
C THR A 213 -38.17 17.72 -11.79
N PHE A 214 -37.97 16.42 -11.54
CA PHE A 214 -38.93 15.40 -11.96
C PHE A 214 -40.30 15.61 -11.31
N GLN A 215 -40.37 15.91 -10.00
CA GLN A 215 -41.63 16.19 -9.32
C GLN A 215 -42.35 17.39 -9.90
N ILE A 216 -41.65 18.49 -10.20
CA ILE A 216 -42.25 19.68 -10.81
C ILE A 216 -42.80 19.35 -12.21
N LEU A 217 -42.02 18.66 -13.04
CA LEU A 217 -42.39 18.37 -14.43
C LEU A 217 -43.44 17.26 -14.58
N SER A 218 -43.51 16.32 -13.63
CA SER A 218 -44.45 15.19 -13.64
C SER A 218 -45.82 15.51 -13.02
N LYS A 219 -45.97 16.67 -12.36
CA LYS A 219 -47.25 17.11 -11.78
C LYS A 219 -48.32 17.27 -12.85
N LYS A 220 -49.47 16.66 -12.59
CA LYS A 220 -50.66 16.67 -13.45
C LYS A 220 -51.84 17.31 -12.74
N THR A 221 -52.76 17.88 -13.50
CA THR A 221 -54.03 18.41 -13.01
C THR A 221 -54.98 17.26 -12.63
N LYS A 222 -56.10 17.58 -11.96
CA LYS A 222 -57.13 16.57 -11.60
C LYS A 222 -57.65 15.78 -12.80
N LYS A 223 -57.58 16.34 -14.01
CA LYS A 223 -57.98 15.71 -15.28
C LYS A 223 -56.83 14.91 -15.95
N GLY A 224 -55.67 14.76 -15.29
CA GLY A 224 -54.53 14.02 -15.80
C GLY A 224 -53.65 14.76 -16.82
N GLN A 225 -54.00 16.00 -17.17
CA GLN A 225 -53.21 16.83 -18.08
C GLN A 225 -51.97 17.40 -17.37
N PRO A 226 -50.84 17.61 -18.06
CA PRO A 226 -49.65 18.22 -17.47
C PRO A 226 -49.95 19.65 -16.97
N ASN A 227 -49.37 20.02 -15.83
CA ASN A 227 -49.53 21.37 -15.30
C ASN A 227 -48.53 22.35 -15.97
N LEU A 228 -48.99 23.03 -17.02
CA LEU A 228 -48.16 23.94 -17.82
C LEU A 228 -47.57 25.11 -17.04
N ASN A 229 -48.29 25.65 -16.04
CA ASN A 229 -47.80 26.79 -15.26
C ASN A 229 -46.53 26.43 -14.48
N LEU A 230 -46.51 25.26 -13.85
CA LEU A 230 -45.32 24.77 -13.12
C LEU A 230 -44.14 24.48 -14.05
N GLN A 231 -44.40 24.00 -15.26
CA GLN A 231 -43.36 23.79 -16.28
C GLN A 231 -42.81 25.13 -16.79
N MET A 232 -43.67 26.13 -16.96
CA MET A 232 -43.30 27.48 -17.36
C MET A 232 -42.43 28.15 -16.30
N ASP A 233 -42.81 28.08 -15.02
CA ASP A 233 -42.03 28.64 -13.91
C ASP A 233 -40.63 28.03 -13.81
N TYR A 234 -40.54 26.70 -13.95
CA TYR A 234 -39.25 26.02 -14.00
C TYR A 234 -38.38 26.45 -15.19
N LEU A 235 -39.00 26.64 -16.36
CA LEU A 235 -38.29 27.11 -17.56
C LEU A 235 -37.79 28.55 -17.38
N LEU A 236 -38.64 29.44 -16.85
CA LEU A 236 -38.28 30.82 -16.52
C LEU A 236 -37.12 30.86 -15.53
N GLN A 237 -37.17 30.06 -14.46
CA GLN A 237 -36.07 29.94 -13.49
C GLN A 237 -34.76 29.50 -14.16
N LYS A 238 -34.83 28.58 -15.12
CA LYS A 238 -33.64 28.08 -15.85
C LYS A 238 -33.08 29.12 -16.83
N ILE A 239 -33.91 29.98 -17.41
CA ILE A 239 -33.48 31.08 -18.28
C ILE A 239 -32.86 32.19 -17.45
N GLN A 240 -33.54 32.66 -16.40
CA GLN A 240 -33.05 33.71 -15.51
C GLN A 240 -31.77 33.30 -14.77
N GLY A 241 -31.69 32.04 -14.33
CA GLY A 241 -30.49 31.49 -13.69
C GLY A 241 -29.29 31.31 -14.62
N LYS A 242 -29.45 31.43 -15.94
CA LYS A 242 -28.34 31.44 -16.92
C LYS A 242 -27.85 32.86 -17.25
N GLN A 243 -28.63 33.88 -16.91
CA GLN A 243 -28.32 35.30 -17.17
C GLN A 243 -27.57 35.96 -15.98
N LYS A 244 -27.29 35.19 -14.92
CA LYS A 244 -26.44 35.55 -13.79
C LYS A 244 -25.18 34.70 -13.81
#